data_AF-A0AAV3RPI0-F1
#
_entry.id   AF-A0AAV3RPI0-F1
#
_cell.length_a   1.000
_cell.length_b   1.000
_cell.length_c   1.000
_cell.angle_alpha   90.00
_cell.angle_beta   90.00
_cell.angle_gamma   90.00
#
_symmetry.space_group_name_H-M   'P 1'
#
loop_
_entity.id
_entity.type
_entity.pdbx_description
1 polymer ?
#
loop_
_entity_poly.entity_id
_entity_poly.type
_entity_poly.pdbx_seq_one_letter_code
_entity_poly.pdbx_strand_id
1 'polypeptide(L)'
;MGPRWKGKEAEAKALANPLSKIVSELKDSLIRSDSIGLLSDGSVLLEADVEQSDLLNRACFGRPIVNTEKDKQWFQLCLEEAFYMCCLLRCIKIVCDGDVKSDDELWNHMTSKRENFPNLMKAYSHLRSKNWVVRSGSQYGVDYVAYRHHPALVHSDYAVLVLSSEDCNGDGRLRVWSDFHCTLRLCGSVAKTLLVLYVNDGGHRAISPACLNKIGVEERTITRWIPEHCRENKTGAFCLSDRSV
;
A
#
# COMPACT_ATOMS: atom_id res chain seq x y z
N MET A 1 -16.54 -11.64 3.21
CA MET A 1 -17.42 -10.56 2.72
C MET A 1 -17.04 -10.22 1.28
N GLY A 2 -18.01 -9.92 0.42
CA GLY A 2 -17.78 -9.44 -0.96
C GLY A 2 -17.36 -7.96 -1.01
N PRO A 3 -17.00 -7.42 -2.18
CA PRO A 3 -16.65 -6.02 -2.36
C PRO A 3 -17.84 -5.10 -2.06
N ARG A 4 -17.57 -3.91 -1.50
CA ARG A 4 -18.61 -2.89 -1.25
C ARG A 4 -18.61 -1.85 -2.38
N TRP A 5 -19.47 -2.06 -3.36
CA TRP A 5 -19.60 -1.22 -4.54
C TRP A 5 -20.28 0.13 -4.24
N LYS A 6 -19.81 1.21 -4.87
CA LYS A 6 -20.39 2.56 -4.77
C LYS A 6 -21.55 2.81 -5.75
N GLY A 7 -21.83 1.87 -6.66
CA GLY A 7 -22.91 2.00 -7.64
C GLY A 7 -23.18 0.70 -8.40
N LYS A 8 -24.35 0.62 -9.06
CA LYS A 8 -24.83 -0.60 -9.74
C LYS A 8 -23.91 -1.06 -10.89
N GLU A 9 -23.27 -0.14 -11.60
CA GLU A 9 -22.35 -0.44 -12.72
C GLU A 9 -20.89 -0.61 -12.28
N ALA A 10 -20.58 -0.35 -11.00
CA ALA A 10 -19.20 -0.29 -10.54
C ALA A 10 -18.49 -1.65 -10.66
N GLU A 11 -19.22 -2.74 -10.41
CA GLU A 11 -18.72 -4.10 -10.55
C GLU A 11 -18.35 -4.44 -11.99
N ALA A 12 -19.26 -4.20 -12.93
CA ALA A 12 -19.00 -4.45 -14.35
C ALA A 12 -17.80 -3.63 -14.86
N LYS A 13 -17.68 -2.36 -14.45
CA LYS A 13 -16.55 -1.49 -14.82
C LYS A 13 -15.21 -2.00 -14.26
N ALA A 14 -15.22 -2.50 -13.02
CA ALA A 14 -14.03 -3.06 -12.38
C ALA A 14 -13.60 -4.38 -13.02
N LEU A 15 -14.54 -5.25 -13.38
CA LEU A 15 -14.24 -6.53 -14.04
C LEU A 15 -13.75 -6.34 -15.49
N ALA A 16 -14.28 -5.34 -16.20
CA ALA A 16 -13.82 -5.00 -17.54
C ALA A 16 -12.38 -4.43 -17.56
N ASN A 17 -11.91 -3.91 -16.43
CA ASN A 17 -10.61 -3.24 -16.30
C ASN A 17 -9.82 -3.82 -15.11
N PRO A 18 -9.31 -5.06 -15.21
CA PRO A 18 -8.57 -5.68 -14.13
C PRO A 18 -7.27 -4.89 -13.86
N LEU A 19 -6.98 -4.67 -12.57
CA LEU A 19 -5.83 -3.87 -12.12
C LEU A 19 -4.50 -4.42 -12.67
N SER A 20 -4.33 -5.74 -12.69
CA SER A 20 -3.12 -6.39 -13.21
C SER A 20 -2.84 -6.01 -14.67
N LYS A 21 -3.88 -5.91 -15.51
CA LYS A 21 -3.74 -5.49 -16.91
C LYS A 21 -3.34 -4.02 -17.01
N ILE A 22 -4.00 -3.15 -16.25
CA ILE A 22 -3.68 -1.71 -16.22
C ILE A 22 -2.23 -1.48 -15.77
N VAL A 23 -1.78 -2.19 -14.72
CA VAL A 23 -0.40 -2.07 -14.21
C VAL A 23 0.62 -2.58 -15.24
N SER A 24 0.29 -3.64 -16.01
CA SER A 24 1.14 -4.12 -17.10
C SER A 24 1.24 -3.08 -18.23
N GLU A 25 0.10 -2.52 -18.67
CA GLU A 25 0.05 -1.48 -19.71
C GLU A 25 0.85 -0.23 -19.26
N LEU A 26 0.68 0.19 -18.01
CA LEU A 26 1.43 1.30 -17.41
C LEU A 26 2.93 1.02 -17.42
N LYS A 27 3.34 -0.18 -17.01
CA LYS A 27 4.75 -0.59 -16.99
C LYS A 27 5.35 -0.49 -18.40
N ASP A 28 4.69 -1.05 -19.40
CA ASP A 28 5.19 -1.07 -20.77
C ASP A 28 5.28 0.35 -21.37
N SER A 29 4.32 1.21 -21.05
CA SER A 29 4.32 2.62 -21.47
C SER A 29 5.50 3.40 -20.87
N LEU A 30 5.72 3.30 -19.56
CA LEU A 30 6.80 4.01 -18.86
C LEU A 30 8.20 3.53 -19.29
N ILE A 31 8.36 2.24 -19.57
CA ILE A 31 9.62 1.69 -20.10
C ILE A 31 9.90 2.25 -21.50
N ARG A 32 8.87 2.36 -22.35
CA ARG A 32 9.02 2.86 -23.72
C ARG A 32 9.44 4.33 -23.77
N SER A 33 8.96 5.15 -22.84
CA SER A 33 9.28 6.58 -22.74
C SER A 33 10.54 6.89 -21.94
N ASP A 34 11.22 5.88 -21.39
CA ASP A 34 12.35 6.03 -20.45
C ASP A 34 12.04 7.04 -19.34
N SER A 35 10.88 6.89 -18.70
CA SER A 35 10.37 7.90 -17.76
C SER A 35 11.26 8.10 -16.54
N ILE A 36 11.45 9.37 -16.18
CA ILE A 36 12.32 9.81 -15.09
C ILE A 36 11.48 10.40 -13.96
N GLY A 37 11.71 9.93 -12.74
CA GLY A 37 11.20 10.51 -11.51
C GLY A 37 12.24 11.42 -10.85
N LEU A 38 11.87 12.65 -10.53
CA LEU A 38 12.73 13.60 -9.81
C LEU A 38 12.50 13.45 -8.30
N LEU A 39 13.53 13.05 -7.56
CA LEU A 39 13.47 12.94 -6.10
C LEU A 39 13.53 14.33 -5.46
N SER A 40 12.54 14.66 -4.62
CA SER A 40 12.47 15.93 -3.91
C SER A 40 11.98 15.72 -2.47
N ASP A 41 12.93 15.86 -1.52
CA ASP A 41 12.88 15.92 -0.04
C ASP A 41 12.09 14.84 0.74
N GLY A 42 10.99 14.32 0.17
CA GLY A 42 10.17 13.23 0.71
C GLY A 42 9.15 12.67 -0.29
N SER A 43 9.24 13.04 -1.56
CA SER A 43 8.38 12.53 -2.64
C SER A 43 9.15 12.47 -3.96
N VAL A 44 8.60 11.75 -4.93
CA VAL A 44 9.16 11.69 -6.29
C VAL A 44 8.16 12.27 -7.26
N LEU A 45 8.60 13.20 -8.10
CA LEU A 45 7.80 13.84 -9.13
C LEU A 45 8.02 13.12 -10.45
N LEU A 46 6.95 12.57 -11.02
CA LEU A 46 6.97 11.90 -12.30
C LEU A 46 6.21 12.76 -13.32
N GLU A 47 6.85 13.10 -14.42
CA GLU A 47 6.16 13.70 -15.56
C GLU A 47 5.51 12.57 -16.39
N ALA A 48 4.25 12.76 -16.77
CA ALA A 48 3.47 11.79 -17.54
C ALA A 48 2.75 12.47 -18.70
N ASP A 49 2.71 11.77 -19.85
CA ASP A 49 1.85 12.14 -20.98
C ASP A 49 0.38 11.80 -20.70
N VAL A 50 -0.52 12.07 -21.65
CA VAL A 50 -1.96 11.85 -21.49
C VAL A 50 -2.31 10.37 -21.28
N GLU A 51 -1.64 9.44 -21.97
CA GLU A 51 -1.88 8.00 -21.86
C GLU A 51 -1.38 7.48 -20.50
N GLN A 52 -0.16 7.85 -20.12
CA GLN A 52 0.45 7.54 -18.84
C GLN A 52 -0.36 8.12 -17.68
N SER A 53 -0.92 9.31 -17.84
CA SER A 53 -1.77 9.95 -16.85
C SER A 53 -3.06 9.17 -16.62
N ASP A 54 -3.73 8.68 -17.68
CA ASP A 54 -4.90 7.79 -17.55
C ASP A 54 -4.52 6.50 -16.81
N LEU A 55 -3.41 5.88 -17.21
CA LEU A 55 -2.94 4.62 -16.63
C LEU A 55 -2.53 4.78 -15.15
N LEU A 56 -1.83 5.87 -14.78
CA LEU A 56 -1.45 6.18 -13.39
C LEU A 56 -2.69 6.38 -12.51
N ASN A 57 -3.68 7.12 -13.02
CA ASN A 57 -4.94 7.33 -12.31
C ASN A 57 -5.68 5.99 -12.11
N ARG A 58 -5.82 5.18 -13.17
CA ARG A 58 -6.51 3.88 -13.12
C ARG A 58 -5.79 2.85 -12.26
N ALA A 59 -4.45 2.82 -12.28
CA ALA A 59 -3.62 1.96 -11.44
C ALA A 59 -3.49 2.47 -9.99
N CYS A 60 -3.95 3.71 -9.74
CA CYS A 60 -3.88 4.38 -8.45
C CYS A 60 -2.45 4.53 -7.92
N PHE A 61 -1.51 4.97 -8.76
CA PHE A 61 -0.18 5.40 -8.32
C PHE A 61 -0.13 6.92 -8.22
N GLY A 62 0.40 7.42 -7.10
CA GLY A 62 0.64 8.83 -6.90
C GLY A 62 -0.62 9.69 -6.86
N ARG A 63 -0.39 11.00 -6.87
CA ARG A 63 -1.42 12.04 -6.90
C ARG A 63 -1.10 13.03 -8.02
N PRO A 64 -2.07 13.36 -8.89
CA PRO A 64 -1.85 14.37 -9.90
C PRO A 64 -1.64 15.75 -9.25
N ILE A 65 -0.68 16.51 -9.77
CA ILE A 65 -0.43 17.91 -9.41
C ILE A 65 -1.16 18.78 -10.42
N VAL A 66 -1.82 19.82 -9.93
CA VAL A 66 -2.53 20.78 -10.78
C VAL A 66 -1.50 21.66 -11.47
N ASN A 67 -1.37 21.50 -12.78
CA ASN A 67 -0.47 22.29 -13.62
C ASN A 67 -1.24 23.14 -14.63
N THR A 68 -0.60 24.23 -15.07
CA THR A 68 -1.16 25.19 -16.04
C THR A 68 -0.98 24.72 -17.49
N GLU A 69 -0.06 23.80 -17.76
CA GLU A 69 0.23 23.27 -19.09
C GLU A 69 -0.75 22.15 -19.47
N LYS A 70 -1.20 22.12 -20.73
CA LYS A 70 -2.29 21.25 -21.19
C LYS A 70 -1.88 19.82 -21.52
N ASP A 71 -0.60 19.60 -21.89
CA ASP A 71 -0.17 18.34 -22.52
C ASP A 71 0.70 17.45 -21.62
N LYS A 72 1.14 17.96 -20.47
CA LYS A 72 2.01 17.25 -19.52
C LYS A 72 1.44 17.37 -18.10
N GLN A 73 1.23 16.24 -17.44
CA GLN A 73 0.74 16.18 -16.07
C GLN A 73 1.81 15.62 -15.15
N TRP A 74 2.03 16.30 -14.03
CA TRP A 74 2.96 15.83 -13.01
C TRP A 74 2.23 15.00 -11.97
N PHE A 75 2.86 13.91 -11.54
CA PHE A 75 2.37 13.04 -10.48
C PHE A 75 3.35 13.04 -9.32
N GLN A 76 2.82 13.30 -8.12
CA GLN A 76 3.57 13.12 -6.89
C GLN A 76 3.41 11.68 -6.39
N LEU A 77 4.51 10.93 -6.40
CA LEU A 77 4.61 9.60 -5.83
C LEU A 77 5.14 9.68 -4.40
N CYS A 78 4.56 8.89 -3.50
CA CYS A 78 5.19 8.65 -2.19
C CYS A 78 6.47 7.82 -2.37
N LEU A 79 7.36 7.83 -1.36
CA LEU A 79 8.64 7.11 -1.41
C LEU A 79 8.44 5.61 -1.69
N GLU A 80 7.44 5.00 -1.06
CA GLU A 80 7.12 3.59 -1.21
C GLU A 80 6.58 3.27 -2.61
N GLU A 81 5.77 4.16 -3.18
CA GLU A 81 5.27 4.02 -4.56
C GLU A 81 6.42 4.15 -5.58
N ALA A 82 7.26 5.16 -5.40
CA ALA A 82 8.39 5.42 -6.30
C ALA A 82 9.43 4.30 -6.26
N PHE A 83 9.79 3.84 -5.07
CA PHE A 83 10.70 2.70 -4.90
C PHE A 83 10.12 1.42 -5.51
N TYR A 84 8.81 1.17 -5.33
CA TYR A 84 8.15 0.04 -5.97
C TYR A 84 8.24 0.09 -7.50
N MET A 85 7.97 1.25 -8.09
CA MET A 85 8.02 1.44 -9.54
C MET A 85 9.44 1.33 -10.11
N CYS A 86 10.43 1.85 -9.39
CA CYS A 86 11.84 1.84 -9.77
C CYS A 86 12.48 0.45 -9.59
N CYS A 87 12.40 -0.14 -8.40
CA CYS A 87 13.19 -1.32 -8.06
C CYS A 87 12.46 -2.64 -8.33
N LEU A 88 11.14 -2.70 -8.09
CA LEU A 88 10.34 -3.92 -8.27
C LEU A 88 9.75 -4.03 -9.68
N LEU A 89 9.09 -2.97 -10.16
CA LEU A 89 8.52 -2.97 -11.51
C LEU A 89 9.56 -2.67 -12.59
N ARG A 90 10.65 -1.96 -12.24
CA ARG A 90 11.71 -1.51 -13.16
C ARG A 90 11.16 -0.73 -14.36
N CYS A 91 10.28 0.22 -14.07
CA CYS A 91 9.57 1.00 -15.09
C CYS A 91 9.95 2.48 -15.12
N ILE A 92 10.61 3.00 -14.10
CA ILE A 92 11.08 4.39 -14.03
C ILE A 92 12.51 4.44 -13.50
N LYS A 93 13.25 5.50 -13.84
CA LYS A 93 14.55 5.84 -13.24
C LYS A 93 14.37 7.00 -12.28
N ILE A 94 14.98 6.95 -11.09
CA ILE A 94 14.90 8.04 -10.12
C ILE A 94 16.20 8.83 -10.14
N VAL A 95 16.08 10.14 -10.36
CA VAL A 95 17.20 11.09 -10.43
C VAL A 95 17.13 12.04 -9.23
N CYS A 96 18.27 12.29 -8.61
CA CYS A 96 18.44 13.29 -7.57
C CYS A 96 19.70 14.10 -7.88
N ASP A 97 19.58 15.43 -7.93
CA ASP A 97 20.67 16.36 -8.25
C ASP A 97 21.37 16.10 -9.59
N GLY A 98 20.63 15.54 -10.57
CA GLY A 98 21.14 15.25 -11.92
C GLY A 98 21.68 13.83 -12.10
N ASP A 99 21.91 13.09 -11.03
CA ASP A 99 22.41 11.71 -11.08
C ASP A 99 21.31 10.67 -10.86
N VAL A 100 21.31 9.62 -11.68
CA VAL A 100 20.47 8.43 -11.48
C VAL A 100 20.96 7.70 -10.24
N LYS A 101 20.07 7.51 -9.26
CA LYS A 101 20.41 6.82 -8.01
C LYS A 101 20.30 5.31 -8.18
N SER A 102 21.26 4.59 -7.60
CA SER A 102 21.17 3.13 -7.51
C SER A 102 20.11 2.69 -6.49
N ASP A 103 19.67 1.44 -6.57
CA ASP A 103 18.68 0.87 -5.64
C ASP A 103 19.13 1.01 -4.18
N ASP A 104 20.41 0.79 -3.89
CA ASP A 104 20.98 0.89 -2.54
C ASP A 104 21.08 2.34 -2.04
N GLU A 105 21.46 3.28 -2.91
CA GLU A 105 21.47 4.70 -2.58
C GLU A 105 20.07 5.22 -2.27
N LEU A 106 19.10 4.86 -3.11
CA LEU A 106 17.71 5.25 -2.93
C LEU A 106 17.14 4.67 -1.64
N TRP A 107 17.43 3.41 -1.36
CA TRP A 107 17.02 2.74 -0.14
C TRP A 107 17.58 3.42 1.12
N ASN A 108 18.88 3.71 1.13
CA ASN A 108 19.52 4.39 2.26
C ASN A 108 18.97 5.81 2.44
N HIS A 109 18.73 6.53 1.33
CA HIS A 109 18.14 7.86 1.38
C HIS A 109 16.73 7.82 1.97
N MET A 110 15.86 6.94 1.48
CA MET A 110 14.48 6.83 1.95
C MET A 110 14.39 6.35 3.39
N THR A 111 15.25 5.41 3.79
CA THR A 111 15.36 4.92 5.17
C THR A 111 15.86 6.03 6.11
N SER A 112 16.77 6.89 5.66
CA SER A 112 17.24 8.04 6.45
C SER A 112 16.14 9.08 6.70
N LYS A 113 15.22 9.23 5.74
CA LYS A 113 14.09 10.17 5.82
C LYS A 113 12.92 9.62 6.64
N ARG A 114 12.73 8.30 6.64
CA ARG A 114 11.67 7.61 7.37
C ARG A 114 12.22 6.32 7.94
N GLU A 115 12.40 6.28 9.25
CA GLU A 115 12.93 5.12 9.98
C GLU A 115 12.13 3.84 9.67
N ASN A 116 10.79 3.94 9.65
CA ASN A 116 9.90 2.81 9.35
C ASN A 116 9.75 2.50 7.85
N PHE A 117 10.47 3.18 6.96
CA PHE A 117 10.38 2.97 5.51
C PHE A 117 10.55 1.50 5.09
N PRO A 118 11.54 0.73 5.59
CA PRO A 118 11.71 -0.66 5.20
C PRO A 118 10.45 -1.52 5.43
N ASN A 119 9.83 -1.36 6.60
CA ASN A 119 8.62 -2.09 6.98
C ASN A 119 7.42 -1.64 6.13
N LEU A 120 7.26 -0.34 5.96
CA LEU A 120 6.21 0.26 5.13
C LEU A 120 6.33 -0.16 3.66
N MET A 121 7.55 -0.20 3.11
CA MET A 121 7.84 -0.60 1.75
C MET A 121 7.61 -2.11 1.56
N LYS A 122 7.99 -2.94 2.53
CA LYS A 122 7.70 -4.38 2.48
C LYS A 122 6.19 -4.64 2.52
N ALA A 123 5.46 -4.00 3.43
CA ALA A 123 4.01 -4.09 3.49
C ALA A 123 3.34 -3.61 2.20
N TYR A 124 3.80 -2.48 1.64
CA TYR A 124 3.30 -1.95 0.38
C TYR A 124 3.51 -2.93 -0.80
N SER A 125 4.73 -3.47 -0.95
CA SER A 125 5.04 -4.44 -2.01
C SER A 125 4.25 -5.74 -1.86
N HIS A 126 4.03 -6.21 -0.62
CA HIS A 126 3.23 -7.38 -0.31
C HIS A 126 1.75 -7.20 -0.68
N LEU A 127 1.16 -6.05 -0.38
CA LEU A 127 -0.21 -5.75 -0.79
C LEU A 127 -0.32 -5.63 -2.33
N ARG A 128 0.65 -4.97 -2.97
CA ARG A 128 0.67 -4.81 -4.43
C ARG A 128 0.88 -6.14 -5.16
N SER A 129 1.69 -7.07 -4.64
CA SER A 129 1.86 -8.40 -5.22
C SER A 129 0.58 -9.25 -5.17
N LYS A 130 -0.28 -9.00 -4.17
CA LYS A 130 -1.64 -9.54 -4.06
C LYS A 130 -2.69 -8.72 -4.85
N ASN A 131 -2.28 -7.82 -5.75
CA ASN A 131 -3.13 -6.95 -6.57
C ASN A 131 -4.08 -6.01 -5.79
N TRP A 132 -3.72 -5.62 -4.56
CA TRP A 132 -4.47 -4.57 -3.86
C TRP A 132 -4.09 -3.18 -4.39
N VAL A 133 -5.08 -2.30 -4.50
CA VAL A 133 -4.82 -0.86 -4.59
C VAL A 133 -4.52 -0.36 -3.18
N VAL A 134 -3.34 0.20 -3.00
CA VAL A 134 -2.85 0.70 -1.70
C VAL A 134 -2.82 2.22 -1.72
N ARG A 135 -3.45 2.87 -0.74
CA ARG A 135 -3.38 4.33 -0.55
C ARG A 135 -3.00 4.66 0.90
N SER A 136 -2.54 5.89 1.14
CA SER A 136 -2.25 6.38 2.49
C SER A 136 -3.46 6.24 3.42
N GLY A 137 -3.24 5.68 4.60
CA GLY A 137 -4.26 5.45 5.62
C GLY A 137 -4.39 6.56 6.66
N SER A 138 -3.67 7.67 6.51
CA SER A 138 -3.53 8.71 7.55
C SER A 138 -4.88 9.27 8.06
N GLN A 139 -5.88 9.39 7.17
CA GLN A 139 -7.24 9.82 7.52
C GLN A 139 -7.96 8.88 8.51
N TYR A 140 -7.50 7.64 8.63
CA TYR A 140 -8.07 6.61 9.50
C TYR A 140 -7.14 6.23 10.65
N GLY A 141 -6.04 6.98 10.83
CA GLY A 141 -5.03 6.68 11.84
C GLY A 141 -4.32 5.35 11.61
N VAL A 142 -4.19 4.91 10.35
CA VAL A 142 -3.46 3.68 9.98
C VAL A 142 -2.45 3.99 8.87
N ASP A 143 -1.58 3.05 8.55
CA ASP A 143 -0.50 3.29 7.58
C ASP A 143 -1.04 3.28 6.14
N TYR A 144 -1.86 2.27 5.82
CA TYR A 144 -2.48 2.15 4.50
C TYR A 144 -3.98 1.83 4.56
N VAL A 145 -4.65 2.06 3.45
CA VAL A 145 -5.97 1.48 3.15
C VAL A 145 -5.88 0.68 1.87
N ALA A 146 -6.46 -0.52 1.88
CA ALA A 146 -6.44 -1.43 0.75
C ALA A 146 -7.82 -1.55 0.11
N TYR A 147 -7.86 -1.43 -1.22
CA TYR A 147 -9.07 -1.59 -2.03
C TYR A 147 -8.86 -2.74 -3.02
N ARG A 148 -9.91 -3.55 -3.23
CA ARG A 148 -9.89 -4.59 -4.27
C ARG A 148 -9.86 -4.01 -5.69
N HIS A 149 -10.45 -2.83 -5.86
CA HIS A 149 -10.58 -2.13 -7.14
C HIS A 149 -10.38 -0.63 -6.94
N HIS A 150 -10.49 0.14 -8.03
CA HIS A 150 -10.31 1.58 -8.00
C HIS A 150 -11.21 2.26 -6.92
N PRO A 151 -10.68 3.19 -6.09
CA PRO A 151 -11.43 3.85 -5.02
C PRO A 151 -12.70 4.61 -5.45
N ALA A 152 -12.83 4.95 -6.73
CA ALA A 152 -14.07 5.52 -7.28
C ALA A 152 -15.21 4.49 -7.40
N LEU A 153 -14.88 3.20 -7.50
CA LEU A 153 -15.83 2.10 -7.73
C LEU A 153 -16.22 1.37 -6.45
N VAL A 154 -15.27 1.25 -5.50
CA VAL A 154 -15.45 0.50 -4.26
C VAL A 154 -15.03 1.28 -3.03
N HIS A 155 -15.61 0.95 -1.89
CA HIS A 155 -15.04 1.31 -0.60
C HIS A 155 -13.86 0.39 -0.28
N SER A 156 -12.88 0.89 0.47
CA SER A 156 -11.76 0.06 0.94
C SER A 156 -12.27 -1.07 1.84
N ASP A 157 -11.64 -2.23 1.73
CA ASP A 157 -11.93 -3.38 2.58
C ASP A 157 -11.17 -3.27 3.90
N TYR A 158 -9.88 -2.92 3.81
CA TYR A 158 -8.97 -2.96 4.94
C TYR A 158 -8.43 -1.58 5.30
N ALA A 159 -8.37 -1.32 6.59
CA ALA A 159 -7.48 -0.36 7.21
C ALA A 159 -6.25 -1.15 7.68
N VAL A 160 -5.06 -0.78 7.22
CA VAL A 160 -3.86 -1.59 7.35
C VAL A 160 -2.88 -0.93 8.31
N LEU A 161 -2.50 -1.65 9.36
CA LEU A 161 -1.41 -1.30 10.25
C LEU A 161 -0.20 -2.19 9.98
N VAL A 162 0.97 -1.58 9.89
CA VAL A 162 2.25 -2.26 9.71
C VAL A 162 2.97 -2.26 11.05
N LEU A 163 3.26 -3.45 11.56
CA LEU A 163 4.01 -3.65 12.79
C LEU A 163 5.31 -4.40 12.49
N SER A 164 6.39 -3.99 13.11
CA SER A 164 7.64 -4.73 13.10
C SER A 164 7.67 -5.77 14.23
N SER A 165 8.46 -6.83 14.08
CA SER A 165 8.72 -7.77 15.19
C SER A 165 9.37 -7.08 16.40
N GLU A 166 10.13 -6.00 16.19
CA GLU A 166 10.80 -5.23 17.23
C GLU A 166 9.84 -4.31 18.00
N ASP A 167 8.72 -3.90 17.39
CA ASP A 167 7.68 -3.06 18.01
C ASP A 167 7.03 -3.77 19.23
N CYS A 168 7.18 -5.09 19.31
CA CYS A 168 6.76 -5.88 20.48
C CYS A 168 7.54 -5.50 21.75
N ASN A 169 8.80 -5.04 21.61
CA ASN A 169 9.73 -4.77 22.71
C ASN A 169 9.88 -3.27 23.06
N GLY A 170 9.32 -2.34 22.25
CA GLY A 170 9.46 -0.88 22.43
C GLY A 170 8.14 -0.09 22.61
N ASP A 171 8.11 1.19 22.21
CA ASP A 171 6.93 2.09 22.16
C ASP A 171 6.05 1.83 20.91
N GLY A 172 5.84 0.54 20.60
CA GLY A 172 5.12 0.08 19.43
C GLY A 172 3.62 0.42 19.48
N ARG A 173 2.98 0.44 18.31
CA ARG A 173 1.52 0.61 18.19
C ARG A 173 0.79 -0.68 18.59
N LEU A 174 -0.44 -0.55 19.10
CA LEU A 174 -1.27 -1.69 19.51
C LEU A 174 -0.67 -2.53 20.64
N ARG A 175 -0.03 -1.91 21.64
CA ARG A 175 0.54 -2.64 22.80
C ARG A 175 -0.45 -2.83 23.92
N VAL A 176 -1.34 -1.85 24.11
CA VAL A 176 -2.35 -1.89 25.16
C VAL A 176 -3.75 -2.02 24.55
N TRP A 177 -4.68 -2.62 25.30
CA TRP A 177 -6.06 -2.81 24.85
C TRP A 177 -6.74 -1.52 24.40
N SER A 178 -6.40 -0.38 25.02
CA SER A 178 -6.92 0.93 24.60
C SER A 178 -6.56 1.26 23.16
N ASP A 179 -5.37 0.91 22.69
CA ASP A 179 -4.93 1.17 21.31
C ASP A 179 -5.78 0.37 20.31
N PHE A 180 -6.05 -0.90 20.64
CA PHE A 180 -6.96 -1.74 19.86
C PHE A 180 -8.37 -1.15 19.84
N HIS A 181 -8.90 -0.73 20.99
CA HIS A 181 -10.24 -0.14 21.05
C HIS A 181 -10.33 1.17 20.26
N CYS A 182 -9.32 2.04 20.34
CA CYS A 182 -9.25 3.28 19.55
C CYS A 182 -9.21 2.97 18.05
N THR A 183 -8.32 2.07 17.63
CA THR A 183 -8.15 1.70 16.22
C THR A 183 -9.42 1.03 15.67
N LEU A 184 -10.01 0.10 16.42
CA LEU A 184 -11.25 -0.59 16.03
C LEU A 184 -12.44 0.37 15.96
N ARG A 185 -12.50 1.38 16.84
CA ARG A 185 -13.54 2.42 16.78
C ARG A 185 -13.39 3.25 15.51
N LEU A 186 -12.17 3.68 15.17
CA LEU A 186 -11.89 4.41 13.94
C LEU A 186 -12.26 3.58 12.70
N CYS A 187 -11.81 2.33 12.63
CA CYS A 187 -12.10 1.43 11.50
C CYS A 187 -13.59 1.08 11.39
N GLY A 188 -14.22 0.77 12.51
CA GLY A 188 -15.62 0.37 12.59
C GLY A 188 -16.58 1.48 12.16
N SER A 189 -16.29 2.73 12.48
CA SER A 189 -17.12 3.89 12.09
C SER A 189 -17.29 4.04 10.58
N VAL A 190 -16.34 3.52 9.80
CA VAL A 190 -16.32 3.58 8.32
C VAL A 190 -16.40 2.19 7.69
N ALA A 191 -16.82 1.20 8.48
CA ALA A 191 -16.99 -0.20 8.11
C ALA A 191 -15.77 -0.79 7.38
N LYS A 192 -14.57 -0.50 7.87
CA LYS A 192 -13.31 -1.11 7.41
C LYS A 192 -12.90 -2.21 8.39
N THR A 193 -12.34 -3.29 7.86
CA THR A 193 -11.76 -4.34 8.70
C THR A 193 -10.30 -3.98 9.00
N LEU A 194 -9.86 -4.13 10.25
CA LEU A 194 -8.47 -3.89 10.61
C LEU A 194 -7.62 -5.07 10.14
N LEU A 195 -6.63 -4.81 9.30
CA LEU A 195 -5.61 -5.75 8.86
C LEU A 195 -4.28 -5.33 9.47
N VAL A 196 -3.66 -6.21 10.23
CA VAL A 196 -2.33 -6.00 10.81
C VAL A 196 -1.34 -6.83 10.01
N LEU A 197 -0.31 -6.18 9.49
CA LEU A 197 0.79 -6.81 8.77
C LEU A 197 2.01 -6.82 9.69
N TYR A 198 2.40 -8.00 10.17
CA TYR A 198 3.61 -8.18 10.93
C TYR A 198 4.77 -8.46 9.97
N VAL A 199 5.70 -7.52 9.90
CA VAL A 199 6.91 -7.64 9.09
C VAL A 199 7.99 -8.30 9.95
N ASN A 200 8.37 -9.52 9.58
CA ASN A 200 9.42 -10.28 10.26
C ASN A 200 10.73 -10.14 9.48
N ASP A 201 11.61 -9.29 9.98
CA ASP A 201 12.92 -8.99 9.41
C ASP A 201 14.00 -10.03 9.75
N GLY A 202 13.67 -11.04 10.55
CA GLY A 202 14.62 -12.06 11.01
C GLY A 202 15.77 -11.50 11.83
N GLY A 203 15.65 -10.29 12.40
CA GLY A 203 16.69 -9.63 13.19
C GLY A 203 17.79 -8.94 12.36
N HIS A 204 17.62 -8.81 11.04
CA HIS A 204 18.58 -8.12 10.17
C HIS A 204 18.24 -6.64 10.03
N ARG A 205 18.88 -5.81 10.86
CA ARG A 205 18.70 -4.35 10.98
C ARG A 205 19.02 -3.54 9.72
N ALA A 206 19.73 -4.13 8.76
CA ALA A 206 20.04 -3.53 7.47
C ALA A 206 19.36 -4.33 6.36
N ILE A 207 18.05 -4.12 6.23
CA ILE A 207 17.31 -4.61 5.08
C ILE A 207 17.94 -3.95 3.86
N SER A 208 18.56 -4.70 2.97
CA SER A 208 18.90 -4.19 1.64
C SER A 208 17.72 -4.42 0.70
N PRO A 209 17.62 -3.68 -0.43
CA PRO A 209 16.65 -3.94 -1.49
C PRO A 209 16.58 -5.41 -1.89
N ALA A 210 17.73 -6.09 -1.97
CA ALA A 210 17.84 -7.50 -2.33
C ALA A 210 17.26 -8.46 -1.26
N CYS A 211 17.23 -8.03 0.00
CA CYS A 211 16.69 -8.82 1.11
C CYS A 211 15.17 -8.72 1.24
N LEU A 212 14.49 -7.82 0.51
CA LEU A 212 13.03 -7.68 0.57
C LEU A 212 12.28 -9.00 0.33
N ASN A 213 12.78 -9.87 -0.54
CA ASN A 213 12.16 -11.17 -0.82
C ASN A 213 12.30 -12.18 0.33
N LYS A 214 13.29 -12.00 1.23
CA LYS A 214 13.54 -12.89 2.37
C LYS A 214 12.70 -12.53 3.59
N ILE A 215 12.16 -11.31 3.63
CA ILE A 215 11.31 -10.83 4.73
C ILE A 215 9.93 -11.46 4.62
N GLY A 216 9.49 -12.09 5.72
CA GLY A 216 8.15 -12.62 5.86
C GLY A 216 7.14 -11.55 6.26
N VAL A 217 5.91 -11.66 5.76
CA VAL A 217 4.79 -10.83 6.23
C VAL A 217 3.69 -11.76 6.71
N GLU A 218 3.33 -11.66 7.98
CA GLU A 218 2.19 -12.36 8.56
C GLU A 218 0.97 -11.42 8.59
N GLU A 219 -0.15 -11.90 8.07
CA GLU A 219 -1.39 -11.14 7.99
C GLU A 219 -2.34 -11.55 9.11
N ARG A 220 -2.79 -10.60 9.93
CA ARG A 220 -3.82 -10.83 10.95
C ARG A 220 -4.98 -9.89 10.78
N THR A 221 -6.18 -10.45 10.66
CA THR A 221 -7.41 -9.66 10.56
C THR A 221 -8.05 -9.55 11.93
N ILE A 222 -8.28 -8.32 12.41
CA ILE A 222 -8.93 -8.07 13.69
C ILE A 222 -10.36 -7.62 13.42
N THR A 223 -11.32 -8.40 13.91
CA THR A 223 -12.75 -8.10 13.80
C THR A 223 -13.37 -7.99 15.19
N ARG A 224 -14.47 -7.22 15.27
CA ARG A 224 -15.26 -7.16 16.49
C ARG A 224 -15.89 -8.53 16.73
N TRP A 225 -15.73 -9.05 17.94
CA TRP A 225 -16.48 -10.21 18.38
C TRP A 225 -17.97 -9.87 18.47
N ILE A 226 -18.81 -10.64 17.78
CA ILE A 226 -20.27 -10.49 17.76
C ILE A 226 -20.85 -11.68 18.53
N PRO A 227 -21.38 -11.49 19.76
CA PRO A 227 -21.87 -12.58 20.60
C PRO A 227 -22.94 -13.44 19.92
N GLU A 228 -23.79 -12.82 19.08
CA GLU A 228 -24.88 -13.50 18.36
C GLU A 228 -24.37 -14.61 17.44
N HIS A 229 -23.23 -14.41 16.76
CA HIS A 229 -22.63 -15.42 15.88
C HIS A 229 -22.04 -16.62 16.65
N CYS A 230 -21.79 -16.45 17.95
CA CYS A 230 -21.23 -17.49 18.81
C CYS A 230 -22.29 -18.17 19.68
N ARG A 231 -23.53 -17.69 19.68
CA ARG A 231 -24.60 -18.17 20.56
C ARG A 231 -25.00 -19.62 20.30
N GLU A 232 -24.95 -20.07 19.05
CA GLU A 232 -25.44 -21.40 18.64
C GLU A 232 -24.32 -22.40 18.33
N ASN A 233 -23.06 -21.94 18.19
CA ASN A 233 -21.91 -22.81 17.94
C ASN A 233 -21.41 -23.44 19.25
N LYS A 234 -21.86 -24.67 19.53
CA LYS A 234 -21.49 -25.45 20.74
C LYS A 234 -20.11 -26.12 20.69
N THR A 235 -19.38 -26.03 19.59
CA THR A 235 -17.99 -26.49 19.52
C THR A 235 -17.08 -25.38 20.00
N GLY A 236 -16.38 -25.60 21.12
CA GLY A 236 -15.46 -24.66 21.78
C GLY A 236 -14.19 -24.30 20.99
N ALA A 237 -14.28 -24.15 19.67
CA ALA A 237 -13.28 -23.44 18.90
C ALA A 237 -13.52 -21.95 19.13
N PHE A 238 -12.63 -21.31 19.88
CA PHE A 238 -12.55 -19.85 19.93
C PHE A 238 -12.68 -19.32 18.51
N CYS A 239 -13.62 -18.39 18.30
CA CYS A 239 -13.83 -17.68 17.05
C CYS A 239 -12.68 -16.70 16.76
N LEU A 240 -11.44 -17.18 16.81
CA LEU A 240 -10.30 -16.59 16.13
C LEU A 240 -10.38 -17.12 14.71
N SER A 241 -11.02 -16.36 13.83
CA SER A 241 -10.91 -16.65 12.40
C SER A 241 -9.49 -16.28 11.95
N ASP A 242 -8.53 -17.16 12.19
CA ASP A 242 -7.32 -17.24 11.37
C ASP A 242 -7.78 -17.67 9.98
N ARG A 243 -8.12 -16.68 9.16
CA ARG A 243 -8.19 -16.85 7.72
C ARG A 243 -6.83 -16.43 7.18
N SER A 244 -5.89 -17.36 7.19
CA SER A 244 -4.77 -17.35 6.26
C SER A 244 -5.33 -17.37 4.84
N VAL A 245 -4.94 -16.39 4.03
CA VAL A 245 -5.13 -16.36 2.57
C VAL A 245 -3.83 -16.74 1.91
#